data_AF-A0A3C1S7P1-F1
#
_entry.id   AF-A0A3C1S7P1-F1
#
_cell.length_a   1.000
_cell.length_b   1.000
_cell.length_c   1.000
_cell.angle_alpha   90.00
_cell.angle_beta   90.00
_cell.angle_gamma   90.00
#
_symmetry.space_group_name_H-M   'P 1'
#
loop_
_entity.id
_entity.type
_entity.pdbx_description
1 polymer ?
#
loop_
_entity_poly.entity_id
_entity_poly.type
_entity_poly.pdbx_seq_one_letter_code
_entity_poly.pdbx_strand_id
1 'polypeptide(L)'
;DGICFFDKNQQLCGTSINKADGSKIYPEKMSGIEKGVVIYRNHDHAFLSELKKSRAVRSIEVILILDETPDGFSLTAKDEDGVSAIVSVSCQKQAAEKKEQ
;
A
#
# COMPACT_ATOMS: atom_id res chain seq x y z
N ASP A 1 12.09 0.70 22.35
CA ASP A 1 12.43 1.04 20.96
C ASP A 1 13.45 0.02 20.46
N GLY A 2 13.30 -0.47 19.24
CA GLY A 2 14.05 -1.64 18.74
C GLY A 2 14.94 -1.28 17.55
N ILE A 3 16.03 -2.02 17.39
CA ILE A 3 16.87 -1.95 16.20
C ILE A 3 16.84 -3.26 15.43
N CYS A 4 17.04 -3.19 14.12
CA CYS A 4 17.30 -4.34 13.26
C CYS A 4 18.57 -4.14 12.43
N PHE A 5 19.20 -5.23 12.06
CA PHE A 5 20.47 -5.26 11.32
C PHE A 5 20.60 -6.61 10.60
N PHE A 6 21.45 -6.68 9.58
CA PHE A 6 21.81 -7.93 8.92
C PHE A 6 23.06 -8.51 9.57
N ASP A 7 23.01 -9.79 9.96
CA ASP A 7 24.19 -10.49 10.48
C ASP A 7 25.19 -10.83 9.35
N LYS A 8 26.32 -11.46 9.71
CA LYS A 8 27.34 -11.90 8.74
C LYS A 8 26.83 -12.89 7.67
N ASN A 9 25.70 -13.54 7.91
CA ASN A 9 25.05 -14.47 6.99
C ASN A 9 23.95 -13.80 6.16
N GLN A 10 23.84 -12.46 6.22
CA GLN A 10 22.77 -11.68 5.60
C GLN A 10 21.36 -12.03 6.12
N GLN A 11 21.25 -12.54 7.34
CA GLN A 11 19.96 -12.78 7.98
C GLN A 11 19.50 -11.55 8.75
N LEU A 12 18.24 -11.16 8.55
CA LEU A 12 17.64 -10.05 9.27
C LEU A 12 17.48 -10.44 10.75
N CYS A 13 18.19 -9.72 11.60
CA CYS A 13 18.19 -9.88 13.05
C CYS A 13 17.70 -8.58 13.72
N GLY A 14 17.31 -8.67 14.98
CA GLY A 14 16.84 -7.51 15.74
C GLY A 14 16.95 -7.68 17.24
N THR A 15 16.98 -6.56 17.95
CA THR A 15 17.10 -6.53 19.41
C THR A 15 16.49 -5.25 19.98
N SER A 16 15.98 -5.33 21.20
CA SER A 16 15.47 -4.20 21.95
C SER A 16 16.62 -3.33 22.45
N ILE A 17 16.42 -2.02 22.55
CA ILE A 17 17.37 -1.11 23.22
C ILE A 17 16.92 -0.90 24.66
N ASN A 18 17.77 -1.30 25.61
CA ASN A 18 17.52 -1.16 27.05
C ASN A 18 17.88 0.23 27.58
N LYS A 19 18.91 0.85 27.00
CA LYS A 19 19.37 2.19 27.38
C LYS A 19 19.88 2.95 26.15
N ALA A 20 19.60 4.24 26.09
CA ALA A 20 20.24 5.18 25.18
C ALA A 20 20.89 6.30 26.00
N ASP A 21 22.13 6.64 25.68
CA ASP A 21 22.93 7.66 26.36
C ASP A 21 23.70 8.48 25.31
N GLY A 22 23.14 9.64 24.96
CA GLY A 22 23.63 10.46 23.86
C GLY A 22 23.66 9.69 22.54
N SER A 23 24.85 9.55 21.96
CA SER A 23 25.08 8.82 20.69
C SER A 23 25.34 7.32 20.89
N LYS A 24 25.21 6.79 22.11
CA LYS A 24 25.42 5.37 22.42
C LYS A 24 24.10 4.72 22.76
N ILE A 25 23.84 3.56 22.16
CA ILE A 25 22.70 2.71 22.49
C ILE A 25 23.21 1.39 23.05
N TYR A 26 22.48 0.83 23.99
CA TYR A 26 22.81 -0.41 24.69
C TYR A 26 21.71 -1.44 24.38
N PRO A 27 21.94 -2.34 23.41
CA PRO A 27 21.01 -3.40 23.09
C PRO A 27 20.87 -4.42 24.22
N GLU A 28 19.71 -5.06 24.29
CA GLU A 28 19.47 -6.19 25.18
C GLU A 28 20.34 -7.40 24.79
N LYS A 29 20.55 -7.60 23.49
CA LYS A 29 21.37 -8.68 22.94
C LYS A 29 22.35 -8.12 21.90
N MET A 30 23.63 -8.40 22.08
CA MET A 30 24.70 -8.01 21.15
C MET A 30 24.98 -9.05 20.06
N SER A 31 24.33 -10.21 20.12
CA SER A 31 24.56 -11.32 19.18
C SER A 31 24.32 -10.88 17.74
N GLY A 32 25.32 -11.08 16.87
CA GLY A 32 25.26 -10.72 15.45
C GLY A 32 25.57 -9.24 15.14
N ILE A 33 25.76 -8.39 16.16
CA ILE A 33 26.19 -7.00 15.97
C ILE A 33 27.71 -6.95 15.96
N GLU A 34 28.28 -6.64 14.81
CA GLU A 34 29.71 -6.49 14.63
C GLU A 34 30.07 -5.06 14.22
N LYS A 35 31.34 -4.67 14.41
CA LYS A 35 31.80 -3.33 14.06
C LYS A 35 31.62 -3.10 12.56
N GLY A 36 30.91 -2.02 12.21
CA GLY A 36 30.61 -1.66 10.82
C GLY A 36 29.27 -2.19 10.31
N VAL A 37 28.52 -2.94 11.13
CA VAL A 37 27.15 -3.34 10.75
C VAL A 37 26.25 -2.11 10.68
N VAL A 38 25.45 -2.04 9.62
CA VAL A 38 24.44 -0.99 9.48
C VAL A 38 23.25 -1.34 10.37
N ILE A 39 22.91 -0.40 11.25
CA ILE A 39 21.80 -0.54 12.19
C ILE A 39 20.63 0.32 11.70
N TYR A 40 19.46 -0.29 11.62
CA TYR A 40 18.21 0.36 11.28
C TYR A 40 17.34 0.46 12.53
N ARG A 41 16.60 1.57 12.68
CA ARG A 41 15.54 1.66 13.70
C ARG A 41 14.30 0.93 13.20
N ASN A 42 13.76 0.05 14.05
CA ASN A 42 12.64 -0.80 13.69
C ASN A 42 11.27 -0.12 13.89
N HIS A 43 11.21 1.01 14.61
CA HIS A 43 9.95 1.65 14.94
C HIS A 43 10.11 3.17 15.19
N ASP A 44 10.17 3.95 14.09
CA ASP A 44 10.07 5.40 14.22
C ASP A 44 8.61 5.79 14.54
N HIS A 45 8.33 5.93 15.84
CA HIS A 45 7.04 6.35 16.35
C HIS A 45 6.59 7.71 15.82
N ALA A 46 7.52 8.64 15.54
CA ALA A 46 7.18 9.96 15.02
C ALA A 46 6.69 9.83 13.57
N PHE A 47 7.44 9.10 12.75
CA PHE A 47 7.07 8.79 11.37
C PHE A 47 5.73 8.04 11.28
N LEU A 48 5.53 7.00 12.12
CA LEU A 48 4.28 6.26 12.14
C LEU A 48 3.10 7.07 12.69
N SER A 49 3.34 7.99 13.63
CA SER A 49 2.32 8.92 14.12
C SER A 49 1.92 9.91 13.02
N GLU A 50 2.88 10.39 12.24
CA GLU A 50 2.65 11.28 11.10
C GLU A 50 1.90 10.56 9.96
N LEU A 51 2.29 9.33 9.62
CA LEU A 51 1.57 8.44 8.70
C LEU A 51 0.13 8.19 9.16
N LYS A 52 -0.10 7.94 10.45
CA LYS A 52 -1.47 7.75 10.99
C LYS A 52 -2.32 9.02 10.95
N LYS A 53 -1.70 10.19 11.06
CA LYS A 53 -2.38 11.49 10.92
C LYS A 53 -2.58 11.88 9.46
N SER A 54 -1.77 11.34 8.56
CA SER A 54 -1.89 11.55 7.13
C SER A 54 -3.21 10.96 6.63
N ARG A 55 -4.07 11.83 6.11
CA ARG A 55 -5.25 11.44 5.32
C ARG A 55 -4.86 11.30 3.86
N ALA A 56 -3.77 10.59 3.57
CA ALA A 56 -3.37 10.32 2.19
C ALA A 56 -4.44 9.42 1.55
N VAL A 57 -5.30 10.03 0.74
CA VAL A 57 -6.26 9.31 -0.09
C VAL A 57 -5.56 9.02 -1.41
N ARG A 58 -5.36 7.74 -1.71
CA ARG A 58 -5.03 7.29 -3.06
C ARG A 58 -6.34 6.91 -3.74
N SER A 59 -6.72 7.67 -4.74
CA SER A 59 -7.81 7.33 -5.66
C SER A 59 -7.22 6.77 -6.95
N ILE A 60 -7.99 5.94 -7.65
CA ILE A 60 -7.69 5.46 -9.00
C ILE A 60 -8.76 6.04 -9.91
N GLU A 61 -8.37 6.76 -10.96
CA GLU A 61 -9.31 7.23 -11.96
C GLU A 61 -9.84 6.04 -12.77
N VAL A 62 -11.16 5.99 -12.98
CA VAL A 62 -11.80 4.96 -13.81
C VAL A 62 -12.81 5.63 -14.73
N ILE A 63 -12.67 5.36 -16.03
CA ILE A 63 -13.62 5.75 -17.06
C ILE A 63 -14.56 4.56 -17.32
N LEU A 64 -15.87 4.82 -17.25
CA LEU A 64 -16.92 3.84 -17.56
C LEU A 64 -17.59 4.20 -18.89
N ILE A 65 -17.64 3.24 -19.80
CA ILE A 65 -18.29 3.38 -21.12
C ILE A 65 -19.38 2.31 -21.20
N LEU A 66 -20.63 2.76 -21.33
CA LEU A 66 -21.80 1.90 -21.51
C LEU A 66 -22.20 1.91 -22.99
N ASP A 67 -22.23 0.73 -23.59
CA ASP A 67 -22.58 0.51 -24.99
C ASP A 67 -23.75 -0.46 -25.13
N GLU A 68 -24.49 -0.32 -26.22
CA GLU A 68 -25.56 -1.25 -26.60
C GLU A 68 -25.02 -2.43 -27.41
N THR A 69 -25.45 -3.64 -27.08
CA THR A 69 -25.23 -4.86 -27.89
C THR A 69 -26.55 -5.30 -28.54
N PRO A 70 -26.56 -6.22 -29.52
CA PRO A 70 -27.80 -6.71 -30.13
C PRO A 70 -28.79 -7.31 -29.14
N ASP A 71 -28.29 -7.93 -28.07
CA ASP A 71 -29.01 -8.72 -27.08
C ASP A 71 -29.04 -8.10 -25.67
N GLY A 72 -28.49 -6.89 -25.50
CA GLY A 72 -28.42 -6.20 -24.22
C GLY A 72 -27.43 -5.05 -24.20
N PHE A 73 -26.53 -5.03 -23.22
CA PHE A 73 -25.55 -3.95 -23.00
C PHE A 73 -24.18 -4.50 -22.63
N SER A 74 -23.13 -3.72 -22.92
CA SER A 74 -21.78 -3.94 -22.43
C SER A 74 -21.28 -2.73 -21.66
N LEU A 75 -20.63 -2.98 -20.52
CA LEU A 75 -19.96 -1.95 -19.72
C LEU A 75 -18.46 -2.20 -19.77
N THR A 76 -17.72 -1.21 -20.25
CA THR A 76 -16.26 -1.18 -20.24
C THR A 76 -15.79 -0.27 -19.12
N ALA A 77 -14.88 -0.75 -18.27
CA ALA A 77 -14.16 0.05 -17.28
C ALA A 77 -12.68 0.13 -17.69
N LYS A 78 -12.11 1.32 -17.69
CA LYS A 78 -10.69 1.57 -17.98
C LYS A 78 -10.07 2.44 -16.89
N ASP A 79 -8.94 2.03 -16.33
CA ASP A 79 -8.22 2.81 -15.31
C ASP A 79 -7.16 3.76 -15.91
N GLU A 80 -6.53 4.55 -15.03
CA GLU A 80 -5.47 5.51 -15.37
C GLU A 80 -4.20 4.88 -15.98
N ASP A 81 -3.94 3.61 -15.68
CA ASP A 81 -2.80 2.85 -16.20
C ASP A 81 -3.13 2.17 -17.55
N GLY A 82 -4.38 2.32 -18.02
CA GLY A 82 -4.87 1.75 -19.27
C GLY A 82 -5.31 0.29 -19.19
N VAL A 83 -5.41 -0.28 -17.98
CA VAL A 83 -6.00 -1.60 -17.76
C VAL A 83 -7.50 -1.50 -17.97
N SER A 84 -8.06 -2.46 -18.70
CA SER A 84 -9.48 -2.47 -19.05
C SER A 84 -10.14 -3.81 -18.77
N ALA A 85 -11.40 -3.76 -18.32
CA ALA A 85 -12.28 -4.91 -18.19
C ALA A 85 -13.64 -4.61 -18.85
N ILE A 86 -14.26 -5.63 -19.43
CA ILE A 86 -15.55 -5.52 -20.11
C ILE A 86 -16.48 -6.61 -19.57
N VAL A 87 -17.72 -6.23 -19.27
CA VAL A 87 -18.80 -7.16 -18.91
C VAL A 87 -20.00 -6.89 -19.82
N SER A 88 -20.58 -7.96 -20.35
CA SER A 88 -21.81 -7.90 -21.13
C SER A 88 -22.96 -8.54 -20.37
N VAL A 89 -24.14 -7.96 -20.48
CA VAL A 89 -25.38 -8.51 -19.93
C VAL A 89 -26.42 -8.58 -21.04
N SER A 90 -26.96 -9.78 -21.26
CA SER A 90 -28.10 -9.96 -22.15
C SER A 90 -29.37 -9.64 -21.37
N CYS A 91 -30.09 -8.60 -21.80
CA CYS A 91 -31.33 -8.18 -21.16
C CYS A 91 -32.27 -7.51 -22.15
N GLN A 92 -33.58 -7.53 -21.84
CA GLN A 92 -34.56 -6.85 -22.67
C GLN A 92 -34.39 -5.34 -22.53
N LYS A 93 -34.13 -4.67 -23.66
CA LYS A 93 -34.09 -3.21 -23.72
C LYS A 93 -35.51 -2.66 -23.59
N GLN A 94 -35.69 -1.70 -22.69
CA GLN A 94 -36.93 -0.95 -22.53
C GLN A 94 -36.71 0.52 -22.85
N ALA A 95 -37.72 1.15 -23.44
CA ALA A 95 -37.69 2.59 -23.69
C ALA A 95 -37.64 3.35 -22.36
N ALA A 96 -36.87 4.44 -22.32
CA ALA A 96 -36.82 5.30 -21.15
C ALA A 96 -38.21 5.92 -20.88
N GLU A 97 -38.69 5.80 -19.64
CA GLU A 97 -39.98 6.38 -19.23
C GLU A 97 -39.92 7.91 -19.08
N LYS A 98 -38.72 8.46 -18.94
CA LYS A 98 -38.46 9.90 -18.85
C LYS A 98 -37.47 10.31 -19.93
N LYS A 99 -37.72 11.46 -20.56
CA LYS A 99 -36.79 12.06 -21.52
C LYS A 99 -35.51 12.49 -20.81
N GLU A 100 -34.40 12.50 -21.55
CA GLU A 100 -33.11 13.03 -21.10
C GLU A 100 -33.30 14.45 -20.52
N GLN A 101 -32.74 14.68 -19.33
CA GLN A 101 -32.74 15.98 -18.64
C GLN A 101 -31.59 16.86 -19.09
#